data_AF-A0A085ZZ27-F1
#
_entry.id   AF-A0A085ZZ27-F1
#
_cell.length_a   1.000
_cell.length_b   1.000
_cell.length_c   1.000
_cell.angle_alpha   90.00
_cell.angle_beta   90.00
_cell.angle_gamma   90.00
#
_symmetry.space_group_name_H-M   'P 1'
#
loop_
_entity.id
_entity.type
_entity.pdbx_description
1 polymer ?
#
loop_
_entity_poly.entity_id
_entity_poly.type
_entity_poly.pdbx_seq_one_letter_code
_entity_poly.pdbx_strand_id
1 'polypeptide(L)'
;MENNTILENIDLIQYVSKRPAMFSIHNVESFFIFFRGYSSGKSDSIVYDFFESFGNFIHEKFAEDGLKNIDPERIIRLYSANDSYSLELLRNLIEEFMESDVIKDKV
;
A
#
# COMPACT_ATOMS: atom_id res chain seq x y z
N MET A 1 -22.94 -6.44 -5.77
CA MET A 1 -22.43 -6.75 -4.42
C MET A 1 -20.92 -6.72 -4.39
N GLU A 2 -20.21 -7.29 -5.37
CA GLU A 2 -18.73 -7.24 -5.46
C GLU A 2 -18.14 -5.82 -5.48
N ASN A 3 -18.71 -4.87 -6.23
CA ASN A 3 -18.19 -3.49 -6.27
C ASN A 3 -18.21 -2.75 -4.93
N ASN A 4 -19.16 -3.08 -4.04
CA ASN A 4 -19.22 -2.46 -2.71
C ASN A 4 -18.07 -2.95 -1.83
N THR A 5 -17.73 -4.24 -1.90
CA THR A 5 -16.62 -4.83 -1.15
C THR A 5 -15.27 -4.28 -1.59
N ILE A 6 -15.09 -4.02 -2.89
CA ILE A 6 -13.86 -3.41 -3.42
C ILE A 6 -13.67 -2.01 -2.87
N LEU A 7 -14.70 -1.16 -2.96
CA LEU A 7 -14.67 0.21 -2.46
C LEU A 7 -14.45 0.24 -0.94
N GLU A 8 -15.10 -0.63 -0.17
CA GLU A 8 -14.93 -0.73 1.29
C GLU A 8 -13.48 -1.08 1.68
N ASN A 9 -12.84 -2.00 0.95
CA ASN A 9 -11.45 -2.38 1.22
C ASN A 9 -10.46 -1.28 0.82
N ILE A 10 -10.68 -0.60 -0.30
CA ILE A 10 -9.87 0.56 -0.71
C ILE A 10 -10.01 1.70 0.30
N ASP A 11 -11.24 2.00 0.73
CA ASP A 11 -11.54 3.00 1.75
C ASP A 11 -10.84 2.66 3.06
N LEU A 12 -10.82 1.38 3.45
CA LEU A 12 -10.07 0.91 4.62
C LEU A 12 -8.56 1.17 4.47
N ILE A 13 -7.97 0.85 3.32
CA ILE A 13 -6.53 1.08 3.05
C ILE A 13 -6.20 2.57 3.17
N GLN A 14 -6.99 3.43 2.55
CA GLN A 14 -6.82 4.88 2.65
C GLN A 14 -7.06 5.41 4.08
N TYR A 15 -8.03 4.84 4.80
CA TYR A 15 -8.33 5.22 6.17
C TYR A 15 -7.15 4.90 7.10
N VAL A 16 -6.58 3.70 6.99
CA VAL A 16 -5.43 3.25 7.79
C VAL A 16 -4.19 4.04 7.43
N SER A 17 -3.92 4.30 6.13
CA SER A 17 -2.72 5.05 5.70
C SER A 17 -2.72 6.50 6.20
N LYS A 18 -3.91 7.11 6.32
CA LYS A 18 -4.07 8.47 6.87
C LYS A 18 -4.00 8.51 8.40
N ARG A 19 -4.22 7.39 9.08
CA ARG A 19 -4.32 7.32 10.56
C ARG A 19 -3.59 6.11 11.16
N PRO A 20 -2.31 5.87 10.84
CA PRO A 20 -1.60 4.64 11.21
C PRO A 20 -1.53 4.44 12.74
N ALA A 21 -1.41 5.52 13.51
CA ALA A 21 -1.35 5.46 14.97
C ALA A 21 -2.61 4.85 15.62
N MET A 22 -3.79 4.96 14.99
CA MET A 22 -5.02 4.33 15.51
C MET A 22 -4.97 2.80 15.45
N PHE A 23 -4.08 2.25 14.61
CA PHE A 23 -3.92 0.82 14.36
C PHE A 23 -2.59 0.28 14.89
N SER A 24 -1.92 1.04 15.78
CA SER A 24 -0.58 0.70 16.29
C SER A 24 0.47 0.47 15.20
N ILE A 25 0.32 1.17 14.07
CA ILE A 25 1.28 1.14 12.97
C ILE A 25 2.29 2.26 13.20
N HIS A 26 3.55 1.88 13.41
CA HIS A 26 4.63 2.82 13.74
C HIS A 26 5.60 3.06 12.58
N ASN A 27 5.57 2.21 11.55
CA ASN A 27 6.43 2.30 10.37
C ASN A 27 5.81 1.58 9.16
N VAL A 28 6.44 1.75 7.99
CA VAL A 28 5.99 1.14 6.74
C VAL A 28 5.91 -0.39 6.82
N GLU A 29 6.87 -1.06 7.45
CA GLU A 29 6.87 -2.52 7.56
C GLU A 29 5.65 -3.01 8.36
N SER A 30 5.30 -2.33 9.45
CA SER A 30 4.11 -2.62 10.26
C SER A 30 2.82 -2.43 9.46
N PHE A 31 2.78 -1.46 8.55
CA PHE A 31 1.63 -1.23 7.68
C PHE A 31 1.40 -2.42 6.73
N PHE A 32 2.46 -2.88 6.06
CA PHE A 32 2.35 -4.04 5.17
C PHE A 32 2.04 -5.32 5.96
N ILE A 33 2.58 -5.50 7.17
CA ILE A 33 2.22 -6.61 8.05
C ILE A 33 0.74 -6.57 8.43
N PHE A 34 0.22 -5.40 8.80
CA PHE A 34 -1.19 -5.22 9.16
C PHE A 34 -2.12 -5.71 8.04
N PHE A 35 -1.87 -5.28 6.79
CA PHE A 35 -2.71 -5.68 5.67
C PHE A 35 -2.49 -7.12 5.19
N ARG A 36 -1.26 -7.66 5.32
CA ARG A 36 -1.02 -9.10 5.14
C ARG A 36 -1.82 -9.95 6.13
N GLY A 37 -1.91 -9.50 7.39
CA GLY A 37 -2.75 -10.14 8.40
C GLY A 37 -4.24 -10.03 8.09
N TYR A 38 -4.68 -8.84 7.68
CA TYR A 38 -6.07 -8.59 7.29
C TYR A 38 -6.53 -9.49 6.13
N SER A 39 -5.75 -9.53 5.04
CA SER A 39 -6.08 -10.36 3.87
C SER A 39 -6.10 -11.84 4.20
N SER A 40 -5.13 -12.32 5.01
CA SER A 40 -5.08 -13.71 5.47
C SER A 40 -6.29 -14.08 6.33
N GLY A 41 -6.72 -13.19 7.24
CA GLY A 41 -7.86 -13.43 8.13
C GLY A 41 -9.21 -13.41 7.41
N LYS A 42 -9.35 -12.56 6.38
CA LYS A 42 -10.58 -12.44 5.58
C LYS A 42 -10.65 -13.42 4.40
N SER A 43 -9.53 -14.04 4.02
CA SER A 43 -9.39 -14.76 2.74
C SER A 43 -9.80 -13.89 1.55
N ASP A 44 -9.39 -12.62 1.59
CA ASP A 44 -9.82 -11.60 0.64
C ASP A 44 -8.74 -11.34 -0.41
N SER A 45 -9.02 -11.69 -1.66
CA SER A 45 -8.09 -11.49 -2.78
C SER A 45 -7.98 -10.02 -3.17
N ILE A 46 -8.98 -9.17 -2.91
CA ILE A 46 -8.97 -7.77 -3.35
C ILE A 46 -7.83 -6.99 -2.70
N VAL A 47 -7.62 -7.18 -1.40
CA VAL A 47 -6.52 -6.54 -0.68
C VAL A 47 -5.18 -7.06 -1.19
N TYR A 48 -5.07 -8.35 -1.47
CA TYR A 48 -3.87 -8.94 -2.06
C TYR A 48 -3.57 -8.33 -3.44
N ASP A 49 -4.55 -8.32 -4.33
CA ASP A 49 -4.46 -7.79 -5.70
C ASP A 49 -4.13 -6.29 -5.71
N PHE A 50 -4.65 -5.54 -4.72
CA PHE A 50 -4.29 -4.15 -4.50
C PHE A 50 -2.81 -4.00 -4.18
N PHE A 51 -2.30 -4.74 -3.19
CA PHE A 51 -0.89 -4.63 -2.77
C PHE A 51 0.08 -5.17 -3.83
N GLU A 52 -0.32 -6.16 -4.62
CA GLU A 52 0.44 -6.59 -5.80
C GLU A 52 0.53 -5.47 -6.84
N SER A 53 -0.61 -4.86 -7.21
CA SER A 53 -0.66 -3.75 -8.18
C SER A 53 0.10 -2.52 -7.67
N PHE A 54 -0.01 -2.22 -6.38
CA PHE A 54 0.71 -1.12 -5.74
C PHE A 54 2.22 -1.39 -5.68
N GLY A 55 2.63 -2.64 -5.47
CA GLY A 55 4.04 -3.04 -5.54
C GLY A 55 4.63 -2.79 -6.92
N ASN A 56 3.91 -3.18 -7.97
CA ASN A 56 4.32 -2.91 -9.36
C ASN A 56 4.43 -1.39 -9.63
N PHE A 57 3.47 -0.60 -9.16
CA PHE A 57 3.54 0.87 -9.26
C PHE A 57 4.79 1.45 -8.58
N ILE A 58 5.13 0.98 -7.37
CA ILE A 58 6.36 1.40 -6.68
C ILE A 58 7.60 1.02 -7.49
N HIS A 59 7.64 -0.21 -8.01
CA HIS A 59 8.76 -0.67 -8.82
C HIS A 59 8.92 0.16 -10.08
N GLU A 60 7.84 0.52 -10.78
CA GLU A 60 7.87 1.40 -11.95
C GLU A 60 8.32 2.81 -11.59
N LYS A 61 7.82 3.36 -10.47
CA LYS A 61 8.12 4.74 -10.04
C LYS A 61 9.57 4.91 -9.61
N PHE A 62 10.15 3.92 -8.94
CA PHE A 62 11.51 3.96 -8.40
C PHE A 62 12.49 3.07 -9.19
N ALA A 63 12.16 2.72 -10.44
CA ALA A 63 12.88 1.74 -11.25
C ALA A 63 14.33 2.14 -11.58
N GLU A 64 15.26 1.85 -10.67
CA GLU A 64 16.67 1.63 -11.00
C GLU A 64 16.92 0.11 -11.12
N ASP A 65 17.82 -0.31 -12.01
CA ASP A 65 18.05 -1.74 -12.35
C ASP A 65 18.53 -2.63 -11.16
N GLY A 66 18.66 -2.09 -9.95
CA GLY A 66 18.92 -2.84 -8.72
C GLY A 66 17.71 -3.10 -7.81
N LEU A 67 16.56 -2.46 -8.06
CA LEU A 67 15.44 -2.43 -7.11
C LEU A 67 14.22 -3.29 -7.49
N LYS A 68 14.18 -3.82 -8.72
CA LYS A 68 13.03 -4.60 -9.25
C LYS A 68 12.64 -5.84 -8.44
N ASN A 69 13.56 -6.40 -7.67
CA ASN A 69 13.33 -7.61 -6.84
C ASN A 69 13.24 -7.30 -5.33
N ILE A 70 13.16 -6.03 -4.96
CA ILE A 70 13.12 -5.60 -3.56
C ILE A 70 11.68 -5.37 -3.14
N ASP A 71 11.33 -5.83 -1.94
CA ASP A 71 9.98 -5.61 -1.38
C ASP A 71 9.63 -4.11 -1.35
N PRO A 72 8.39 -3.72 -1.71
CA PRO A 72 7.98 -2.32 -1.76
C PRO A 72 8.19 -1.58 -0.42
N GLU A 73 7.96 -2.23 0.73
CA GLU A 73 8.22 -1.62 2.04
C GLU A 73 9.69 -1.23 2.24
N ARG A 74 10.63 -2.00 1.67
CA ARG A 74 12.07 -1.73 1.74
C ARG A 74 12.49 -0.60 0.81
N ILE A 75 11.85 -0.49 -0.34
CA ILE A 75 12.05 0.64 -1.25
C ILE A 75 11.58 1.93 -0.57
N ILE A 76 10.36 1.95 -0.04
CA ILE A 76 9.84 3.11 0.70
C ILE A 76 10.79 3.47 1.85
N ARG A 77 11.26 2.47 2.61
CA ARG A 77 12.25 2.66 3.67
C ARG A 77 13.53 3.32 3.17
N LEU A 78 14.09 2.86 2.05
CA LEU A 78 15.32 3.38 1.45
C LEU A 78 15.21 4.87 1.11
N TYR A 79 14.04 5.30 0.63
CA TYR A 79 13.78 6.70 0.27
C TYR A 79 13.27 7.56 1.46
N SER A 80 13.36 7.06 2.69
CA SER A 80 12.83 7.74 3.88
C SER A 80 13.89 7.95 4.96
N ALA A 81 13.93 9.14 5.54
CA ALA A 81 14.90 9.46 6.60
C ALA A 81 14.61 8.79 7.95
N ASN A 82 13.34 8.51 8.26
CA ASN A 82 12.92 7.85 9.49
C ASN A 82 11.52 7.21 9.32
N ASP A 83 10.99 6.63 10.40
CA ASP A 83 9.67 5.98 10.45
C ASP A 83 8.50 6.91 10.13
N SER A 84 8.53 8.16 10.59
CA SER A 84 7.48 9.12 10.28
C SER A 84 7.47 9.49 8.81
N TYR A 85 8.65 9.73 8.22
CA TYR A 85 8.78 10.01 6.79
C TYR A 85 8.43 8.80 5.92
N SER A 86 8.66 7.56 6.37
CA SER A 86 8.27 6.37 5.61
C SER A 86 6.75 6.18 5.55
N LEU A 87 6.05 6.49 6.64
CA LEU A 87 4.59 6.51 6.65
C LEU A 87 4.01 7.67 5.82
N GLU A 88 4.66 8.84 5.84
CA GLU A 88 4.27 9.97 4.99
C GLU A 88 4.44 9.63 3.51
N LEU A 89 5.61 9.08 3.12
CA LEU A 89 5.89 8.65 1.76
C LEU A 89 4.91 7.55 1.32
N LEU A 90 4.66 6.55 2.16
CA LEU A 90 3.65 5.50 1.89
C LEU A 90 2.27 6.11 1.60
N ARG A 91 1.80 7.06 2.42
CA ARG A 91 0.49 7.71 2.21
C ARG A 91 0.45 8.42 0.87
N ASN A 92 1.46 9.22 0.56
CA ASN A 92 1.53 9.97 -0.69
C ASN A 92 1.55 9.01 -1.89
N LEU A 93 2.31 7.91 -1.81
CA LEU A 93 2.35 6.90 -2.88
C LEU A 93 1.01 6.19 -3.06
N ILE A 94 0.27 5.91 -1.98
CA ILE A 94 -1.08 5.35 -2.07
C ILE A 94 -2.02 6.36 -2.75
N GLU A 95 -1.96 7.64 -2.38
CA GLU A 95 -2.79 8.69 -3.00
C GLU A 95 -2.48 8.81 -4.49
N GLU A 96 -1.20 8.87 -4.87
CA GLU A 96 -0.79 8.89 -6.28
C GLU A 96 -1.22 7.64 -7.05
N PHE A 97 -1.10 6.46 -6.44
CA PHE A 97 -1.53 5.20 -7.05
C PHE A 97 -3.04 5.18 -7.31
N MET A 98 -3.83 5.72 -6.39
CA MET A 98 -5.29 5.83 -6.53
C MET A 98 -5.72 6.83 -7.61
N GLU A 99 -4.89 7.84 -7.88
CA GLU A 99 -5.11 8.80 -8.98
C GLU A 99 -4.60 8.29 -10.33
N SER A 100 -3.76 7.24 -10.32
CA SER A 100 -3.21 6.62 -11.53
C SER A 100 -4.28 5.86 -12.32
N ASP A 101 -4.06 5.75 -13.62
CA ASP A 101 -4.99 5.06 -14.52
C ASP A 101 -5.06 3.54 -14.24
N VAL A 102 -4.12 2.99 -13.46
CA VAL A 102 -4.07 1.58 -13.03
C VAL A 102 -5.27 1.19 -12.15
N ILE A 103 -5.80 2.14 -11.37
CA ILE A 103 -6.95 1.92 -10.47
C ILE A 103 -8.27 2.34 -11.14
N LYS A 104 -8.27 3.36 -12.00
CA LYS A 104 -9.49 3.88 -12.64
C LYS A 104 -10.19 2.87 -13.55
N ASP A 105 -9.46 1.91 -14.09
CA ASP A 105 -10.03 0.83 -14.92
C ASP A 105 -10.53 -0.38 -14.12
N LYS A 106 -10.22 -0.46 -12.81
CA LYS A 106 -10.58 -1.58 -11.92
C LYS A 106 -11.72 -1.26 -10.94
N VAL A 107 -12.18 0.00 -10.86
CA VAL A 107 -13.25 0.49 -9.96
C VAL A 107 -14.47 0.92 -10.76
#